data_AF-A0A7C4UY38-F1
#
_entry.id   AF-A0A7C4UY38-F1
#
_cell.length_a   1.000
_cell.length_b   1.000
_cell.length_c   1.000
_cell.angle_alpha   90.00
_cell.angle_beta   90.00
_cell.angle_gamma   90.00
#
_symmetry.space_group_name_H-M   'P 1'
#
loop_
_entity.id
_entity.type
_entity.pdbx_description
1 polymer ?
#
loop_
_entity_poly.entity_id
_entity_poly.type
_entity_poly.pdbx_seq_one_letter_code
_entity_poly.pdbx_strand_id
1 'polypeptide(L)'
;MRGWLLILAVTTTLLSGSTVARAGLYDPVQSLLTPQGSRQEFLTRQLAELRGLGPPDALSGNEASAGREAALSRVRELEGKGAKRSAEETASLGALLLRLRKTRPGAQDYEEAIQVLEEGRRRHPRDFFILANLATAYQLTGRLDAAASLLQDAIDAAPPELRSYERYHLLLLRQRANEQITFGLAPLDRLFVGPDRSPVKFVGPSGEWEIGKLADSERAKLPNGSIEEALRIVQQLLLWFPDDARLLWQYAELANAAGDLKAAATAMGQAVYNFRLSTPALKERRFLLQEAVAWRDVLSRAGKDDQQLSWLLAALGAGAPFGPAQGNASTVIEQTLSLPRPKDLLGSGMFMTAGIGGNSPSEPEAPTNWLARLGWPGWTVIGLATLLILLLASLQMREWRRRAHQRRAIARSASSS
;
A
#
# COMPACT_ATOMS: atom_id res chain seq x y z
N MET A 1 26.27 -51.02 37.85
CA MET A 1 24.92 -51.22 37.25
C MET A 1 23.89 -50.75 38.27
N ARG A 2 23.07 -49.74 37.88
CA ARG A 2 22.12 -48.91 38.67
C ARG A 2 22.60 -47.47 38.78
N GLY A 3 21.86 -46.54 38.17
CA GLY A 3 22.06 -45.10 38.35
C GLY A 3 21.89 -44.23 37.09
N TRP A 4 20.92 -44.51 36.21
CA TRP A 4 20.52 -43.60 35.13
C TRP A 4 19.03 -43.80 34.85
N LEU A 5 18.15 -43.08 35.55
CA LEU A 5 16.70 -43.04 35.21
C LEU A 5 15.96 -41.90 35.92
N LEU A 6 16.53 -40.69 36.01
CA LEU A 6 15.83 -39.56 36.65
C LEU A 6 16.26 -38.17 36.10
N ILE A 7 16.36 -38.00 34.78
CA ILE A 7 16.33 -36.67 34.13
C ILE A 7 15.67 -36.84 32.74
N LEU A 8 14.34 -36.88 32.70
CA LEU A 8 13.55 -36.68 31.47
C LEU A 8 12.08 -36.41 31.81
N ALA A 9 11.88 -35.43 32.68
CA ALA A 9 10.62 -34.71 32.84
C ALA A 9 11.02 -33.26 33.14
N VAL A 10 10.31 -32.28 32.56
CA VAL A 10 10.50 -30.80 32.71
C VAL A 10 11.23 -30.07 31.56
N THR A 11 11.11 -30.50 30.31
CA THR A 11 11.31 -29.59 29.16
C THR A 11 10.27 -29.81 28.06
N THR A 12 8.99 -29.58 28.37
CA THR A 12 7.91 -29.56 27.37
C THR A 12 6.77 -28.63 27.78
N THR A 13 7.08 -27.45 28.32
CA THR A 13 6.07 -26.40 28.50
C THR A 13 6.77 -25.07 28.72
N LEU A 14 6.79 -24.23 27.68
CA LEU A 14 6.81 -22.75 27.70
C LEU A 14 7.26 -22.22 26.32
N LEU A 15 6.49 -22.57 25.29
CA LEU A 15 6.28 -21.71 24.13
C LEU A 15 4.77 -21.46 24.07
N SER A 16 4.26 -20.84 25.14
CA SER A 16 3.01 -20.08 25.06
C SER A 16 3.32 -18.89 24.15
N GLY A 17 3.16 -19.10 22.85
CA GLY A 17 3.12 -18.00 21.89
C GLY A 17 2.04 -17.06 22.37
N SER A 18 2.44 -15.87 22.81
CA SER A 18 1.55 -14.74 23.03
C SER A 18 0.76 -14.53 21.74
N THR A 19 -0.50 -14.99 21.73
CA THR A 19 -1.44 -14.74 20.64
C THR A 19 -1.65 -13.24 20.61
N VAL A 20 -0.95 -12.57 19.68
CA VAL A 20 -1.05 -11.14 19.47
C VAL A 20 -2.51 -10.83 19.18
N ALA A 21 -3.13 -10.16 20.14
CA ALA A 21 -4.51 -9.79 20.09
C ALA A 21 -4.72 -8.77 18.96
N ARG A 22 -5.91 -8.86 18.40
CA ARG A 22 -6.46 -8.24 17.18
C ARG A 22 -7.18 -6.96 17.57
N ALA A 23 -7.31 -5.89 16.76
CA ALA A 23 -8.14 -4.75 17.21
C ALA A 23 -9.32 -4.28 16.30
N GLY A 24 -10.07 -3.22 16.68
CA GLY A 24 -11.24 -2.47 16.13
C GLY A 24 -12.42 -3.11 15.38
N LEU A 25 -12.20 -4.21 14.67
CA LEU A 25 -13.27 -5.04 14.11
C LEU A 25 -12.98 -6.50 14.42
N TYR A 26 -13.54 -6.95 15.53
CA TYR A 26 -13.15 -8.15 16.22
C TYR A 26 -14.03 -9.32 15.85
N ASP A 27 -13.43 -10.31 15.21
CA ASP A 27 -13.95 -11.67 15.24
C ASP A 27 -13.06 -12.48 16.19
N PRO A 28 -13.45 -12.65 17.47
CA PRO A 28 -12.66 -13.42 18.44
C PRO A 28 -12.43 -14.87 17.98
N VAL A 29 -13.31 -15.41 17.14
CA VAL A 29 -13.25 -16.80 16.63
C VAL A 29 -12.34 -16.94 15.41
N GLN A 30 -12.15 -15.90 14.57
CA GLN A 30 -11.27 -15.96 13.39
C GLN A 30 -9.84 -15.43 13.63
N SER A 31 -8.83 -16.19 13.23
CA SER A 31 -7.39 -15.89 13.37
C SER A 31 -6.83 -14.71 12.54
N LEU A 32 -7.67 -13.92 11.86
CA LEU A 32 -7.27 -13.17 10.67
C LEU A 32 -6.65 -11.78 10.85
N LEU A 33 -6.31 -11.32 12.06
CA LEU A 33 -6.06 -9.88 12.26
C LEU A 33 -4.69 -9.52 12.85
N THR A 34 -3.69 -10.36 12.62
CA THR A 34 -2.30 -9.93 12.71
C THR A 34 -1.79 -9.63 11.30
N PRO A 35 -1.00 -8.57 11.06
CA PRO A 35 -0.34 -8.38 9.78
C PRO A 35 0.52 -9.60 9.46
N GLN A 36 0.24 -10.26 8.33
CA GLN A 36 0.94 -11.48 7.92
C GLN A 36 1.86 -11.23 6.72
N GLY A 37 3.02 -11.87 6.74
CA GLY A 37 3.98 -11.83 5.64
C GLY A 37 4.68 -10.49 5.50
N SER A 38 5.19 -10.24 4.29
CA SER A 38 5.81 -8.96 3.92
C SER A 38 4.77 -7.83 3.87
N ARG A 39 5.24 -6.58 3.94
CA ARG A 39 4.41 -5.39 3.75
C ARG A 39 3.66 -5.38 2.42
N GLN A 40 4.25 -5.98 1.39
CA GLN A 40 3.60 -6.14 0.10
C GLN A 40 2.45 -7.16 0.20
N GLU A 41 2.69 -8.32 0.80
CA GLU A 41 1.66 -9.36 0.98
C GLU A 41 0.50 -8.87 1.84
N PHE A 42 0.77 -8.08 2.88
CA PHE A 42 -0.25 -7.39 3.66
C PHE A 42 -1.18 -6.58 2.76
N LEU A 43 -0.63 -5.74 1.87
CA LEU A 43 -1.42 -4.87 0.98
C LEU A 43 -2.14 -5.61 -0.14
N THR A 44 -1.49 -6.60 -0.76
CA THR A 44 -1.99 -7.25 -1.98
C THR A 44 -2.81 -8.49 -1.73
N ARG A 45 -2.58 -9.17 -0.60
CA ARG A 45 -3.33 -10.37 -0.22
C ARG A 45 -4.29 -10.08 0.93
N GLN A 46 -3.77 -9.75 2.11
CA GLN A 46 -4.60 -9.68 3.31
C GLN A 46 -5.66 -8.56 3.23
N LEU A 47 -5.27 -7.35 2.84
CA LEU A 47 -6.26 -6.28 2.64
C LEU A 47 -7.21 -6.58 1.47
N ALA A 48 -6.73 -7.18 0.38
CA ALA A 48 -7.58 -7.54 -0.76
C ALA A 48 -8.65 -8.57 -0.37
N GLU A 49 -8.29 -9.59 0.41
CA GLU A 49 -9.22 -10.58 0.97
C GLU A 49 -10.31 -9.92 1.83
N LEU A 50 -9.93 -9.00 2.73
CA LEU A 50 -10.89 -8.29 3.58
C LEU A 50 -11.84 -7.42 2.77
N ARG A 51 -11.35 -6.71 1.74
CA ARG A 51 -12.18 -5.90 0.84
C ARG A 51 -13.14 -6.75 0.02
N GLY A 52 -12.70 -7.95 -0.37
CA GLY A 52 -13.51 -8.93 -1.09
C GLY A 52 -14.70 -9.48 -0.29
N LEU A 53 -14.80 -9.20 1.01
CA LEU A 53 -15.96 -9.55 1.83
C LEU A 53 -17.16 -8.64 1.59
N GLY A 54 -16.95 -7.41 1.11
CA GLY A 54 -18.03 -6.47 0.81
C GLY A 54 -18.96 -6.95 -0.31
N PRO A 55 -20.10 -6.27 -0.55
CA PRO A 55 -20.97 -6.59 -1.67
C PRO A 55 -20.18 -6.49 -2.99
N PRO A 56 -20.35 -7.43 -3.93
CA PRO A 56 -19.72 -7.32 -5.23
C PRO A 56 -20.23 -6.04 -5.90
N ASP A 57 -19.34 -5.33 -6.59
CA ASP A 57 -19.75 -4.21 -7.41
C ASP A 57 -20.70 -4.76 -8.49
N ALA A 58 -21.97 -4.37 -8.42
CA ALA A 58 -23.02 -4.82 -9.33
C ALA A 58 -22.68 -4.53 -10.80
N LEU A 59 -21.83 -3.52 -11.04
CA LEU A 59 -21.34 -3.16 -12.38
C LEU A 59 -20.18 -4.04 -12.86
N SER A 60 -19.48 -4.70 -11.94
CA SER A 60 -18.29 -5.50 -12.27
C SER A 60 -18.62 -6.90 -12.79
N GLY A 61 -19.85 -7.39 -12.57
CA GLY A 61 -20.26 -8.75 -12.95
C GLY A 61 -19.50 -9.87 -12.24
N ASN A 62 -18.65 -9.54 -11.26
CA ASN A 62 -17.82 -10.51 -10.55
C ASN A 62 -18.65 -11.33 -9.57
N GLU A 63 -18.38 -12.64 -9.54
CA GLU A 63 -18.93 -13.55 -8.54
C GLU A 63 -18.49 -13.15 -7.13
N ALA A 64 -19.28 -13.57 -6.13
CA ALA A 64 -18.92 -13.37 -4.73
C ALA A 64 -17.59 -14.08 -4.42
N SER A 65 -16.70 -13.43 -3.67
CA SER A 65 -15.45 -14.08 -3.25
C SER A 65 -15.75 -15.29 -2.36
N ALA A 66 -14.92 -16.34 -2.43
CA ALA A 66 -15.04 -17.50 -1.53
C ALA A 66 -15.02 -17.09 -0.04
N GLY A 67 -14.26 -16.04 0.31
CA GLY A 67 -14.25 -15.47 1.65
C GLY A 67 -15.61 -14.88 2.06
N ARG A 68 -16.31 -14.20 1.14
CA ARG A 68 -17.65 -13.65 1.38
C ARG A 68 -18.67 -14.77 1.60
N GLU A 69 -18.62 -15.83 0.81
CA GLU A 69 -19.52 -16.98 0.98
C GLU A 69 -19.33 -17.67 2.32
N ALA A 70 -18.06 -17.89 2.72
CA ALA A 70 -17.72 -18.44 4.02
C ALA A 70 -18.23 -17.54 5.16
N ALA A 71 -18.06 -16.22 5.05
CA ALA A 71 -18.59 -15.25 6.01
C ALA A 71 -20.13 -15.28 6.08
N LEU A 72 -20.83 -15.36 4.96
CA LEU A 72 -22.30 -15.48 4.90
C LEU A 72 -22.80 -16.80 5.49
N SER A 73 -22.07 -17.89 5.29
CA SER A 73 -22.37 -19.18 5.92
C SER A 73 -22.24 -19.09 7.44
N ARG A 74 -21.15 -18.48 7.93
CA ARG A 74 -20.92 -18.27 9.36
C ARG A 74 -21.97 -17.36 9.99
N VAL A 75 -22.40 -16.30 9.30
CA VAL A 75 -23.50 -15.44 9.75
C VAL A 75 -24.77 -16.26 9.97
N ARG A 76 -25.16 -17.10 9.00
CA ARG A 76 -26.36 -17.96 9.10
C ARG A 76 -26.27 -18.94 10.28
N GLU A 77 -25.10 -19.53 10.51
CA GLU A 77 -24.87 -20.41 11.66
C GLU A 77 -25.07 -19.67 12.99
N LEU A 78 -24.47 -18.48 13.13
CA LEU A 78 -24.57 -17.66 14.35
C LEU A 78 -26.00 -17.14 14.57
N GLU A 79 -26.68 -16.69 13.51
CA GLU A 79 -28.09 -16.29 13.57
C GLU A 79 -28.98 -17.44 14.06
N GLY A 80 -28.74 -18.68 13.59
CA GLY A 80 -29.47 -19.88 14.00
C GLY A 80 -29.37 -20.21 15.49
N LYS A 81 -28.34 -19.72 16.20
CA LYS A 81 -28.21 -19.90 17.65
C LYS A 81 -29.11 -18.95 18.45
N GLY A 82 -29.63 -17.88 17.85
CA GLY A 82 -30.58 -16.96 18.48
C GLY A 82 -30.07 -16.38 19.81
N ALA A 83 -30.87 -16.48 20.88
CA ALA A 83 -30.52 -15.98 22.21
C ALA A 83 -29.45 -16.81 22.94
N LYS A 84 -29.12 -18.02 22.45
CA LYS A 84 -28.13 -18.90 23.07
C LYS A 84 -26.67 -18.51 22.76
N ARG A 85 -26.46 -17.46 21.95
CA ARG A 85 -25.12 -16.99 21.58
C ARG A 85 -24.33 -16.47 22.77
N SER A 86 -23.06 -16.87 22.86
CA SER A 86 -22.11 -16.28 23.80
C SER A 86 -21.79 -14.81 23.47
N ALA A 87 -21.09 -14.12 24.36
CA ALA A 87 -20.59 -12.77 24.11
C ALA A 87 -19.66 -12.74 22.88
N GLU A 88 -18.70 -13.67 22.82
CA GLU A 88 -17.78 -13.82 21.69
C GLU A 88 -18.51 -14.07 20.36
N GLU A 89 -19.49 -14.97 20.35
CA GLU A 89 -20.31 -15.26 19.16
C GLU A 89 -21.15 -14.05 18.73
N THR A 90 -21.62 -13.27 19.70
CA THR A 90 -22.35 -12.02 19.44
C THR A 90 -21.42 -10.97 18.81
N ALA A 91 -20.21 -10.82 19.35
CA ALA A 91 -19.18 -9.93 18.80
C ALA A 91 -18.77 -10.36 17.39
N SER A 92 -18.49 -11.66 17.17
CA SER A 92 -18.19 -12.23 15.85
C SER A 92 -19.30 -11.97 14.84
N LEU A 93 -20.57 -12.17 15.21
CA LEU A 93 -21.68 -11.89 14.31
C LEU A 93 -21.71 -10.40 13.93
N GLY A 94 -21.62 -9.51 14.92
CA GLY A 94 -21.57 -8.07 14.67
C GLY A 94 -20.44 -7.68 13.72
N ALA A 95 -19.22 -8.21 13.94
CA ALA A 95 -18.08 -7.92 13.07
C ALA A 95 -18.27 -8.43 11.65
N LEU A 96 -18.79 -9.65 11.46
CA LEU A 96 -19.06 -10.20 10.13
C LEU A 96 -20.11 -9.38 9.39
N LEU A 97 -21.19 -8.97 10.07
CA LEU A 97 -22.23 -8.11 9.49
C LEU A 97 -21.66 -6.75 9.04
N LEU A 98 -20.75 -6.16 9.82
CA LEU A 98 -20.04 -4.94 9.43
C LEU A 98 -19.15 -5.16 8.19
N ARG A 99 -18.34 -6.24 8.15
CA ARG A 99 -17.47 -6.55 6.99
C ARG A 99 -18.24 -6.82 5.71
N LEU A 100 -19.31 -7.60 5.83
CA LEU A 100 -20.18 -7.95 4.69
C LEU A 100 -20.95 -6.75 4.16
N ARG A 101 -21.01 -5.65 4.94
CA ARG A 101 -21.89 -4.49 4.74
C ARG A 101 -23.30 -4.95 4.39
N LYS A 102 -23.79 -5.97 5.11
CA LYS A 102 -25.01 -6.69 4.76
C LYS A 102 -26.18 -5.71 4.84
N THR A 103 -26.63 -5.24 3.68
CA THR A 103 -27.87 -4.50 3.52
C THR A 103 -28.94 -5.49 3.11
N ARG A 104 -30.03 -5.57 3.89
CA ARG A 104 -31.28 -6.07 3.30
C ARG A 104 -31.68 -5.06 2.22
N PRO A 105 -32.34 -5.49 1.12
CA PRO A 105 -32.96 -4.54 0.20
C PRO A 105 -33.83 -3.53 0.98
N GLY A 106 -33.48 -2.24 0.92
CA GLY A 106 -34.19 -1.16 1.60
C GLY A 106 -33.79 -0.85 3.06
N ALA A 107 -32.81 -1.54 3.65
CA ALA A 107 -32.28 -1.20 4.98
C ALA A 107 -31.07 -0.26 4.89
N GLN A 108 -30.92 0.64 5.88
CA GLN A 108 -29.69 1.42 6.03
C GLN A 108 -28.51 0.51 6.35
N ASP A 109 -27.36 0.81 5.75
CA ASP A 109 -26.10 0.09 5.98
C ASP A 109 -25.81 -0.02 7.48
N TYR A 110 -25.43 -1.24 7.93
CA TYR A 110 -24.99 -1.55 9.30
C TYR A 110 -26.05 -1.66 10.41
N GLU A 111 -27.33 -1.40 10.15
CA GLU A 111 -28.39 -1.44 11.19
C GLU A 111 -28.51 -2.82 11.87
N GLU A 112 -28.40 -3.92 11.12
CA GLU A 112 -28.44 -5.28 11.68
C GLU A 112 -27.26 -5.55 12.62
N ALA A 113 -26.07 -5.04 12.28
CA ALA A 113 -24.90 -5.15 13.15
C ALA A 113 -25.10 -4.37 14.45
N ILE A 114 -25.63 -3.14 14.36
CA ILE A 114 -25.93 -2.29 15.52
C ILE A 114 -26.93 -3.01 16.45
N GLN A 115 -28.02 -3.56 15.91
CA GLN A 115 -29.03 -4.26 16.72
C GLN A 115 -28.45 -5.47 17.46
N VAL A 116 -27.65 -6.30 16.77
CA VAL A 116 -26.98 -7.45 17.38
C VAL A 116 -26.03 -7.01 18.49
N LEU A 117 -25.24 -5.97 18.25
CA LEU A 117 -24.23 -5.48 19.18
C LEU A 117 -24.84 -4.74 20.38
N GLU A 118 -25.91 -3.98 20.19
CA GLU A 118 -26.66 -3.35 21.29
C GLU A 118 -27.32 -4.39 22.19
N GLU A 119 -27.93 -5.43 21.62
CA GLU A 119 -28.45 -6.55 22.41
C GLU A 119 -27.33 -7.30 23.14
N GLY A 120 -26.18 -7.48 22.48
CA GLY A 120 -24.97 -7.99 23.10
C GLY A 120 -24.53 -7.15 24.30
N ARG A 121 -24.50 -5.83 24.14
CA ARG A 121 -24.09 -4.88 25.19
C ARG A 121 -25.05 -4.90 26.37
N ARG A 122 -26.36 -5.04 26.14
CA ARG A 122 -27.35 -5.17 27.24
C ARG A 122 -27.06 -6.39 28.11
N ARG A 123 -26.67 -7.52 27.51
CA ARG A 123 -26.33 -8.76 28.21
C ARG A 123 -24.92 -8.76 28.80
N HIS A 124 -23.99 -8.08 28.13
CA HIS A 124 -22.57 -8.06 28.46
C HIS A 124 -22.01 -6.62 28.39
N PRO A 125 -22.36 -5.75 29.36
CA PRO A 125 -22.12 -4.30 29.26
C PRO A 125 -20.65 -3.88 29.28
N ARG A 126 -19.75 -4.77 29.70
CA ARG A 126 -18.30 -4.54 29.76
C ARG A 126 -17.50 -5.46 28.83
N ASP A 127 -18.18 -6.16 27.92
CA ASP A 127 -17.47 -6.98 26.93
C ASP A 127 -16.77 -6.08 25.92
N PHE A 128 -15.45 -6.17 25.92
CA PHE A 128 -14.58 -5.35 25.10
C PHE A 128 -14.88 -5.46 23.59
N PHE A 129 -15.06 -6.68 23.08
CA PHE A 129 -15.25 -6.90 21.65
C PHE A 129 -16.58 -6.36 21.17
N ILE A 130 -17.63 -6.50 21.98
CA ILE A 130 -18.94 -5.91 21.69
C ILE A 130 -18.85 -4.39 21.69
N LEU A 131 -18.22 -3.78 22.71
CA LEU A 131 -18.07 -2.33 22.81
C LEU A 131 -17.30 -1.75 21.61
N ALA A 132 -16.17 -2.35 21.26
CA ALA A 132 -15.33 -1.86 20.16
C ALA A 132 -16.01 -2.04 18.79
N ASN A 133 -16.64 -3.19 18.53
CA ASN A 133 -17.41 -3.40 17.30
C ASN A 133 -18.59 -2.42 17.19
N LEU A 134 -19.28 -2.14 18.31
CA LEU A 134 -20.40 -1.19 18.33
C LEU A 134 -19.92 0.26 18.10
N ALA A 135 -18.79 0.64 18.69
CA ALA A 135 -18.15 1.92 18.42
C ALA A 135 -17.83 2.09 16.93
N THR A 136 -17.26 1.05 16.30
CA THR A 136 -17.01 1.01 14.86
C THR A 136 -18.31 1.13 14.05
N ALA A 137 -19.37 0.44 14.43
CA ALA A 137 -20.68 0.55 13.77
C ALA A 137 -21.24 1.98 13.84
N TYR A 138 -21.12 2.64 15.00
CA TYR A 138 -21.52 4.04 15.17
C TYR A 138 -20.65 5.02 14.41
N GLN A 139 -19.34 4.78 14.31
CA GLN A 139 -18.48 5.58 13.45
C GLN A 139 -18.90 5.48 11.98
N LEU A 140 -19.13 4.27 11.48
CA LEU A 140 -19.50 4.02 10.09
C LEU A 140 -20.87 4.61 9.72
N THR A 141 -21.77 4.79 10.69
CA THR A 141 -23.08 5.43 10.52
C THR A 141 -23.09 6.92 10.87
N GLY A 142 -21.92 7.51 11.16
CA GLY A 142 -21.78 8.95 11.43
C GLY A 142 -22.22 9.39 12.83
N ARG A 143 -22.52 8.45 13.75
CA ARG A 143 -22.83 8.74 15.16
C ARG A 143 -21.54 8.94 15.96
N LEU A 144 -20.77 9.96 15.60
CA LEU A 144 -19.37 10.13 16.05
C LEU A 144 -19.22 10.32 17.56
N ASP A 145 -20.10 11.08 18.22
CA ASP A 145 -20.03 11.28 19.67
C ASP A 145 -20.31 9.98 20.44
N ALA A 146 -21.33 9.23 20.02
CA ALA A 146 -21.66 7.94 20.61
C ALA A 146 -20.53 6.92 20.37
N ALA A 147 -19.93 6.92 19.18
CA ALA A 147 -18.77 6.10 18.86
C ALA A 147 -17.57 6.45 19.75
N ALA A 148 -17.27 7.73 19.95
CA ALA A 148 -16.18 8.18 20.80
C ALA A 148 -16.36 7.77 22.27
N SER A 149 -17.59 7.86 22.79
CA SER A 149 -17.90 7.41 24.15
C SER A 149 -17.73 5.91 24.31
N LEU A 150 -18.29 5.11 23.39
CA LEU A 150 -18.16 3.66 23.42
C LEU A 150 -16.72 3.19 23.26
N LEU A 151 -15.94 3.88 22.43
CA LEU A 151 -14.53 3.54 22.23
C LEU A 151 -13.70 3.86 23.48
N GLN A 152 -14.09 4.86 24.27
CA GLN A 152 -13.50 5.10 25.59
C GLN A 152 -13.81 3.93 26.54
N ASP A 153 -15.06 3.46 26.60
CA ASP A 153 -15.43 2.29 27.39
C ASP A 153 -14.67 1.02 26.92
N ALA A 154 -14.49 0.86 25.61
CA ALA A 154 -13.72 -0.22 25.03
C ALA A 154 -12.23 -0.15 25.45
N ILE A 155 -11.60 1.03 25.44
CA ILE A 155 -10.22 1.22 25.90
C ILE A 155 -10.05 0.80 27.36
N ASP A 156 -11.05 1.09 28.20
CA ASP A 156 -11.04 0.76 29.63
C ASP A 156 -11.21 -0.76 29.85
N ALA A 157 -12.01 -1.42 29.01
CA ALA A 157 -12.19 -2.86 29.00
C ALA A 157 -11.09 -3.63 28.22
N ALA A 158 -10.23 -2.92 27.48
CA ALA A 158 -9.29 -3.52 26.54
C ALA A 158 -8.20 -4.34 27.24
N PRO A 159 -7.86 -5.52 26.69
CA PRO A 159 -6.60 -6.19 26.98
C PRO A 159 -5.40 -5.24 26.82
N PRO A 160 -4.36 -5.33 27.67
CA PRO A 160 -3.21 -4.42 27.64
C PRO A 160 -2.57 -4.27 26.25
N GLU A 161 -2.51 -5.35 25.48
CA GLU A 161 -1.87 -5.42 24.16
C GLU A 161 -2.66 -4.66 23.08
N LEU A 162 -3.96 -4.41 23.33
CA LEU A 162 -4.86 -3.76 22.39
C LEU A 162 -5.15 -2.30 22.70
N ARG A 163 -4.90 -1.93 23.94
CA ARG A 163 -5.21 -0.60 24.44
C ARG A 163 -4.54 0.51 23.64
N SER A 164 -3.34 0.28 23.11
CA SER A 164 -2.64 1.24 22.25
C SER A 164 -3.40 1.47 20.95
N TYR A 165 -3.78 0.41 20.23
CA TYR A 165 -4.50 0.52 18.96
C TYR A 165 -5.86 1.20 19.12
N GLU A 166 -6.61 0.85 20.16
CA GLU A 166 -7.91 1.47 20.47
C GLU A 166 -7.77 2.97 20.79
N ARG A 167 -6.68 3.37 21.47
CA ARG A 167 -6.37 4.79 21.67
C ARG A 167 -6.08 5.52 20.36
N TYR A 168 -5.36 4.90 19.42
CA TYR A 168 -5.12 5.49 18.10
C TYR A 168 -6.39 5.57 17.25
N HIS A 169 -7.30 4.62 17.41
CA HIS A 169 -8.61 4.67 16.77
C HIS A 169 -9.47 5.79 17.33
N LEU A 170 -9.48 5.98 18.65
CA LEU A 170 -10.18 7.11 19.27
C LEU A 170 -9.58 8.44 18.84
N LEU A 171 -8.26 8.52 18.73
CA LEU A 171 -7.57 9.70 18.20
C LEU A 171 -7.99 9.99 16.75
N LEU A 172 -7.96 8.97 15.88
CA LEU A 172 -8.39 9.07 14.48
C LEU A 172 -9.83 9.57 14.38
N LEU A 173 -10.74 8.98 15.14
CA LEU A 173 -12.15 9.31 15.15
C LEU A 173 -12.37 10.76 15.57
N ARG A 174 -11.77 11.18 16.70
CA ARG A 174 -11.88 12.56 17.20
C ARG A 174 -11.30 13.58 16.23
N GLN A 175 -10.15 13.27 15.62
CA GLN A 175 -9.55 14.15 14.63
C GLN A 175 -10.50 14.37 13.45
N ARG A 176 -11.05 13.30 12.89
CA ARG A 176 -11.92 13.38 11.71
C ARG A 176 -13.28 14.02 12.01
N ALA A 177 -13.81 13.82 13.22
CA ALA A 177 -15.00 14.53 13.68
C ALA A 177 -14.76 16.06 13.71
N ASN A 178 -13.60 16.50 14.21
CA ASN A 178 -13.23 17.91 14.25
C ASN A 178 -12.96 18.50 12.86
N GLU A 179 -12.46 17.69 11.91
CA GLU A 179 -12.26 18.09 10.52
C GLU A 179 -13.59 18.31 9.79
N GLN A 180 -14.64 17.53 10.07
CA GLN A 180 -15.96 17.76 9.47
C GLN A 180 -16.53 19.15 9.82
N ILE A 181 -16.13 19.70 10.97
CA ILE A 181 -16.51 21.04 11.42
C ILE A 181 -15.68 22.13 10.68
N THR A 182 -14.49 21.79 10.17
CA THR A 182 -13.53 22.73 9.58
C THR A 182 -13.41 22.51 8.06
N PHE A 183 -14.00 23.39 7.24
CA PHE A 183 -13.91 23.28 5.78
C PHE A 183 -12.45 23.37 5.27
N GLY A 184 -11.95 22.30 4.65
CA GLY A 184 -10.63 22.24 4.00
C GLY A 184 -10.35 20.90 3.31
N LEU A 185 -9.40 20.86 2.37
CA LEU A 185 -8.89 19.61 1.78
C LEU A 185 -8.41 18.70 2.91
N ALA A 186 -8.88 17.45 2.95
CA ALA A 186 -8.53 16.51 4.02
C ALA A 186 -7.00 16.28 4.03
N PRO A 187 -6.28 16.78 5.05
CA PRO A 187 -4.85 16.56 5.16
C PRO A 187 -4.59 15.09 5.49
N LEU A 188 -3.33 14.66 5.40
CA LEU A 188 -2.91 13.38 5.98
C LEU A 188 -3.33 13.33 7.47
N ASP A 189 -3.76 12.16 7.96
CA ASP A 189 -4.18 12.01 9.37
C ASP A 189 -3.00 12.35 10.31
N ARG A 190 -3.28 13.05 11.42
CA ARG A 190 -2.28 13.51 12.40
C ARG A 190 -2.19 12.51 13.54
N LEU A 191 -2.03 11.23 13.20
CA LEU A 191 -2.04 10.12 14.14
C LEU A 191 -0.87 10.17 15.13
N PHE A 192 0.26 10.67 14.69
CA PHE A 192 1.49 10.70 15.48
C PHE A 192 1.86 12.14 15.80
N VAL A 193 2.06 12.39 17.09
CA VAL A 193 2.40 13.70 17.63
C VAL A 193 3.61 13.59 18.54
N GLY A 194 4.51 14.55 18.46
CA GLY A 194 5.69 14.63 19.30
C GLY A 194 5.38 15.01 20.75
N PRO A 195 6.39 15.03 21.63
CA PRO A 195 6.26 15.51 23.01
C PRO A 195 5.74 16.96 23.10
N ASP A 196 6.05 17.77 22.10
CA ASP A 196 5.58 19.16 21.93
C ASP A 196 4.17 19.26 21.32
N ARG A 197 3.49 18.13 21.12
CA ARG A 197 2.19 17.99 20.44
C ARG A 197 2.21 18.42 18.97
N SER A 198 3.38 18.61 18.36
CA SER A 198 3.47 18.86 16.92
C SER A 198 3.22 17.57 16.15
N PRO A 199 2.42 17.59 15.06
CA PRO A 199 2.22 16.40 14.25
C PRO A 199 3.50 16.01 13.52
N VAL A 200 3.69 14.71 13.28
CA VAL A 200 4.74 14.19 12.41
C VAL A 200 4.58 14.78 11.01
N LYS A 201 5.69 15.26 10.47
CA LYS A 201 5.85 15.62 9.06
C LYS A 201 6.70 14.54 8.39
N PHE A 202 6.21 13.98 7.29
CA PHE A 202 6.96 13.00 6.51
C PHE A 202 7.94 13.71 5.58
N VAL A 203 9.02 14.21 6.18
CA VAL A 203 10.10 14.93 5.49
C VAL A 203 11.45 14.35 5.89
N GLY A 204 12.42 14.40 4.98
CA GLY A 204 13.80 14.02 5.22
C GLY A 204 14.60 15.12 5.93
N PRO A 205 15.91 14.90 6.13
CA PRO A 205 16.79 15.88 6.79
C PRO A 205 16.83 17.26 6.12
N SER A 206 16.51 17.35 4.83
CA SER A 206 16.40 18.64 4.12
C SER A 206 15.18 19.48 4.53
N GLY A 207 14.22 18.89 5.25
CA GLY A 207 12.92 19.49 5.52
C GLY A 207 11.89 19.28 4.41
N GLU A 208 12.29 18.66 3.30
CA GLU A 208 11.41 18.30 2.18
C GLU A 208 11.09 16.80 2.17
N TRP A 209 10.07 16.41 1.40
CA TRP A 209 9.77 14.99 1.21
C TRP A 209 10.88 14.30 0.41
N GLU A 210 11.42 13.20 0.94
CA GLU A 210 12.52 12.46 0.33
C GLU A 210 12.21 10.95 0.26
N ILE A 211 12.62 10.30 -0.83
CA ILE A 211 12.46 8.86 -0.99
C ILE A 211 13.33 8.12 0.03
N GLY A 212 12.74 7.14 0.73
CA GLY A 212 13.45 6.26 1.64
C GLY A 212 13.85 6.90 2.98
N LYS A 213 13.42 8.13 3.26
CA LYS A 213 13.96 8.93 4.38
C LYS A 213 12.88 9.55 5.25
N LEU A 214 13.25 9.74 6.51
CA LEU A 214 12.53 10.51 7.51
C LEU A 214 13.56 11.17 8.43
N ALA A 215 13.44 12.48 8.64
CA ALA A 215 14.30 13.23 9.52
C ALA A 215 14.27 12.65 10.94
N ASP A 216 15.41 12.65 11.65
CA ASP A 216 15.47 12.12 13.01
C ASP A 216 14.58 12.88 13.99
N SER A 217 14.41 14.18 13.78
CA SER A 217 13.47 15.02 14.54
C SER A 217 12.01 14.60 14.36
N GLU A 218 11.64 14.13 13.17
CA GLU A 218 10.29 13.65 12.87
C GLU A 218 10.11 12.19 13.30
N ARG A 219 11.15 11.37 13.16
CA ARG A 219 11.19 10.00 13.67
C ARG A 219 10.99 9.96 15.19
N ALA A 220 11.59 10.89 15.93
CA ALA A 220 11.46 10.99 17.39
C ALA A 220 10.01 11.25 17.86
N LYS A 221 9.13 11.73 16.99
CA LYS A 221 7.70 11.94 17.28
C LYS A 221 6.84 10.70 17.06
N LEU A 222 7.40 9.65 16.45
CA LEU A 222 6.71 8.37 16.30
C LEU A 222 6.62 7.63 17.64
N PRO A 223 5.71 6.66 17.78
CA PRO A 223 5.57 5.86 19.00
C PRO A 223 6.89 5.14 19.31
N ASN A 224 7.46 5.42 20.49
CA ASN A 224 8.78 4.94 20.90
C ASN A 224 9.92 5.28 19.91
N GLY A 225 9.76 6.34 19.09
CA GLY A 225 10.71 6.70 18.03
C GLY A 225 10.83 5.67 16.91
N SER A 226 9.87 4.73 16.78
CA SER A 226 9.97 3.56 15.91
C SER A 226 9.02 3.63 14.72
N ILE A 227 9.58 3.54 13.51
CA ILE A 227 8.82 3.42 12.26
C ILE A 227 8.04 2.10 12.24
N GLU A 228 8.62 1.01 12.76
CA GLU A 228 7.95 -0.29 12.80
C GLU A 228 6.74 -0.30 13.72
N GLU A 229 6.82 0.37 14.87
CA GLU A 229 5.67 0.48 15.78
C GLU A 229 4.56 1.31 15.16
N ALA A 230 4.90 2.45 14.55
CA ALA A 230 3.95 3.27 13.80
C ALA A 230 3.29 2.47 12.65
N LEU A 231 4.06 1.66 11.92
CA LEU A 231 3.54 0.77 10.87
C LEU A 231 2.54 -0.23 11.43
N ARG A 232 2.85 -0.91 12.55
CA ARG A 232 1.92 -1.87 13.17
C ARG A 232 0.59 -1.21 13.54
N ILE A 233 0.64 0.00 14.08
CA ILE A 233 -0.57 0.77 14.42
C ILE A 233 -1.40 1.04 13.16
N VAL A 234 -0.80 1.56 12.09
CA VAL A 234 -1.54 1.87 10.86
C VAL A 234 -2.01 0.61 10.14
N GLN A 235 -1.21 -0.46 10.11
CA GLN A 235 -1.62 -1.77 9.59
C GLN A 235 -2.85 -2.28 10.33
N GLN A 236 -2.81 -2.17 11.66
CA GLN A 236 -3.90 -2.62 12.49
C GLN A 236 -5.17 -1.80 12.19
N LEU A 237 -5.09 -0.47 12.10
CA LEU A 237 -6.23 0.37 11.69
C LEU A 237 -6.74 0.01 10.28
N LEU A 238 -5.84 -0.31 9.33
CA LEU A 238 -6.21 -0.77 7.99
C LEU A 238 -6.89 -2.14 7.98
N LEU A 239 -6.63 -3.02 8.96
CA LEU A 239 -7.39 -4.27 9.10
C LEU A 239 -8.84 -4.02 9.51
N TRP A 240 -9.14 -2.89 10.15
CA TRP A 240 -10.50 -2.51 10.57
C TRP A 240 -11.19 -1.69 9.49
N PHE A 241 -10.42 -0.84 8.82
CA PHE A 241 -10.85 0.06 7.77
C PHE A 241 -10.05 -0.20 6.49
N PRO A 242 -10.23 -1.36 5.83
CA PRO A 242 -9.41 -1.75 4.68
C PRO A 242 -9.60 -0.85 3.46
N ASP A 243 -10.71 -0.11 3.43
CA ASP A 243 -11.08 0.82 2.35
C ASP A 243 -10.69 2.28 2.65
N ASP A 244 -9.95 2.52 3.72
CA ASP A 244 -9.59 3.87 4.13
C ASP A 244 -8.38 4.41 3.35
N ALA A 245 -8.66 5.30 2.42
CA ALA A 245 -7.64 5.89 1.54
C ALA A 245 -6.59 6.72 2.28
N ARG A 246 -6.97 7.41 3.37
CA ARG A 246 -6.04 8.27 4.14
C ARG A 246 -5.12 7.41 5.00
N LEU A 247 -5.63 6.33 5.58
CA LEU A 247 -4.79 5.35 6.27
C LEU A 247 -3.85 4.62 5.31
N LEU A 248 -4.26 4.33 4.07
CA LEU A 248 -3.36 3.80 3.05
C LEU A 248 -2.25 4.79 2.68
N TRP A 249 -2.58 6.08 2.58
CA TRP A 249 -1.57 7.12 2.39
C TRP A 249 -0.62 7.18 3.60
N GLN A 250 -1.14 7.19 4.83
CA GLN A 250 -0.32 7.17 6.05
C GLN A 250 0.62 5.97 6.09
N TYR A 251 0.12 4.78 5.74
CA TYR A 251 0.93 3.56 5.65
C TYR A 251 2.04 3.71 4.62
N ALA A 252 1.74 4.31 3.46
CA ALA A 252 2.71 4.50 2.40
C ALA A 252 3.86 5.43 2.82
N GLU A 253 3.56 6.50 3.55
CA GLU A 253 4.59 7.42 4.05
C GLU A 253 5.52 6.73 5.06
N LEU A 254 4.97 5.91 5.94
CA LEU A 254 5.76 5.09 6.87
C LEU A 254 6.57 3.99 6.15
N ALA A 255 5.99 3.35 5.14
CA ALA A 255 6.69 2.36 4.32
C ALA A 255 7.84 3.00 3.53
N ASN A 256 7.66 4.22 3.02
CA ASN A 256 8.73 5.02 2.43
C ASN A 256 9.83 5.29 3.45
N ALA A 257 9.49 5.75 4.66
CA ALA A 257 10.45 5.99 5.73
C ALA A 257 11.21 4.72 6.16
N ALA A 258 10.58 3.54 6.03
CA ALA A 258 11.19 2.24 6.27
C ALA A 258 12.06 1.74 5.09
N GLY A 259 12.12 2.47 3.98
CA GLY A 259 12.83 2.07 2.76
C GLY A 259 12.09 1.04 1.89
N ASP A 260 10.87 0.65 2.25
CA ASP A 260 10.05 -0.28 1.47
C ASP A 260 9.29 0.45 0.37
N LEU A 261 10.03 0.87 -0.66
CA LEU A 261 9.51 1.67 -1.77
C LEU A 261 8.38 0.95 -2.53
N LYS A 262 8.41 -0.39 -2.58
CA LYS A 262 7.40 -1.17 -3.30
C LYS A 262 6.07 -1.14 -2.56
N ALA A 263 6.09 -1.39 -1.25
CA ALA A 263 4.89 -1.29 -0.43
C ALA A 263 4.36 0.15 -0.42
N ALA A 264 5.25 1.15 -0.32
CA ALA A 264 4.87 2.56 -0.36
C ALA A 264 4.15 2.93 -1.69
N ALA A 265 4.75 2.60 -2.83
CA ALA A 265 4.16 2.85 -4.15
C ALA A 265 2.82 2.12 -4.32
N THR A 266 2.74 0.87 -3.85
CA THR A 266 1.51 0.06 -3.90
C THR A 266 0.39 0.71 -3.09
N ALA A 267 0.66 1.11 -1.84
CA ALA A 267 -0.34 1.72 -0.97
C ALA A 267 -0.84 3.07 -1.47
N MET A 268 0.05 3.97 -1.95
CA MET A 268 -0.39 5.24 -2.58
C MET A 268 -1.18 4.98 -3.87
N GLY A 269 -0.79 3.96 -4.65
CA GLY A 269 -1.53 3.52 -5.82
C GLY A 269 -2.96 3.11 -5.48
N GLN A 270 -3.14 2.27 -4.46
CA GLN A 270 -4.47 1.86 -3.96
C GLN A 270 -5.28 3.06 -3.46
N ALA A 271 -4.67 3.97 -2.67
CA ALA A 271 -5.35 5.17 -2.17
C ALA A 271 -5.91 6.04 -3.31
N VAL A 272 -5.11 6.26 -4.36
CA VAL A 272 -5.50 7.10 -5.52
C VAL A 272 -6.51 6.39 -6.42
N TYR A 273 -6.25 5.14 -6.82
CA TYR A 273 -7.06 4.49 -7.87
C TYR A 273 -8.28 3.75 -7.33
N ASN A 274 -8.12 3.01 -6.23
CA ASN A 274 -9.22 2.19 -5.69
C ASN A 274 -10.18 3.06 -4.88
N PHE A 275 -9.65 4.05 -4.15
CA PHE A 275 -10.43 4.87 -3.21
C PHE A 275 -10.52 6.34 -3.58
N ARG A 276 -10.05 6.71 -4.78
CA ARG A 276 -10.22 8.03 -5.40
C ARG A 276 -9.72 9.21 -4.56
N LEU A 277 -8.79 8.97 -3.61
CA LEU A 277 -8.17 10.05 -2.86
C LEU A 277 -7.20 10.80 -3.78
N SER A 278 -7.51 12.06 -4.03
CA SER A 278 -6.79 12.87 -5.01
C SER A 278 -6.33 14.18 -4.39
N THR A 279 -5.12 14.19 -3.85
CA THR A 279 -4.40 15.41 -3.47
C THR A 279 -3.17 15.59 -4.38
N PRO A 280 -2.73 16.82 -4.68
CA PRO A 280 -1.53 17.05 -5.48
C PRO A 280 -0.30 16.36 -4.89
N ALA A 281 -0.08 16.51 -3.58
CA ALA A 281 1.05 15.90 -2.87
C ALA A 281 1.06 14.36 -2.97
N LEU A 282 -0.10 13.70 -2.79
CA LEU A 282 -0.20 12.25 -2.92
C LEU A 282 0.15 11.77 -4.33
N LYS A 283 -0.34 12.46 -5.37
CA LYS A 283 -0.07 12.10 -6.77
C LYS A 283 1.40 12.22 -7.13
N GLU A 284 2.03 13.31 -6.69
CA GLU A 284 3.45 13.58 -6.92
C GLU A 284 4.34 12.54 -6.23
N ARG A 285 4.15 12.31 -4.93
CA ARG A 285 4.94 11.33 -4.15
C ARG A 285 4.79 9.92 -4.71
N ARG A 286 3.57 9.54 -5.10
CA ARG A 286 3.31 8.26 -5.75
C ARG A 286 4.07 8.11 -7.06
N PHE A 287 4.10 9.16 -7.89
CA PHE A 287 4.84 9.14 -9.15
C PHE A 287 6.33 8.92 -8.91
N LEU A 288 6.93 9.68 -7.98
CA LEU A 288 8.34 9.54 -7.61
C LEU A 288 8.67 8.13 -7.08
N LEU A 289 7.80 7.56 -6.24
CA LEU A 289 7.96 6.19 -5.75
C LEU A 289 7.86 5.15 -6.86
N GLN A 290 6.92 5.30 -7.79
CA GLN A 290 6.78 4.38 -8.93
C GLN A 290 8.01 4.41 -9.83
N GLU A 291 8.55 5.59 -10.10
CA GLU A 291 9.79 5.76 -10.86
C GLU A 291 10.99 5.11 -10.15
N ALA A 292 11.14 5.37 -8.84
CA ALA A 292 12.19 4.77 -8.03
C ALA A 292 12.13 3.24 -8.01
N VAL A 293 10.93 2.65 -7.88
CA VAL A 293 10.73 1.20 -7.93
C VAL A 293 11.11 0.64 -9.30
N ALA A 294 10.65 1.26 -10.39
CA ALA A 294 10.94 0.80 -11.75
C ALA A 294 12.44 0.78 -12.03
N TRP A 295 13.16 1.82 -11.62
CA TRP A 295 14.61 1.85 -11.77
C TRP A 295 15.35 0.86 -10.89
N ARG A 296 14.92 0.65 -9.64
CA ARG A 296 15.49 -0.39 -8.78
C ARG A 296 15.38 -1.78 -9.42
N ASP A 297 14.24 -2.06 -10.04
CA ASP A 297 14.01 -3.34 -10.74
C ASP A 297 14.92 -3.47 -11.98
N VAL A 298 15.19 -2.37 -12.71
CA VAL A 298 16.14 -2.36 -13.83
C VAL A 298 17.58 -2.57 -13.35
N LEU A 299 18.01 -1.84 -12.33
CA LEU A 299 19.38 -1.90 -11.80
C LEU A 299 19.69 -3.27 -11.18
N SER A 300 18.75 -3.84 -10.43
CA SER A 300 18.91 -5.18 -9.85
C SER A 300 19.06 -6.25 -10.93
N ARG A 301 18.30 -6.17 -12.04
CA ARG A 301 18.45 -7.08 -13.19
C ARG A 301 19.77 -6.89 -13.94
N ALA A 302 20.31 -5.67 -13.93
CA ALA A 302 21.60 -5.37 -14.53
C ALA A 302 22.80 -5.76 -13.65
N GLY A 303 22.58 -6.33 -12.46
CA GLY A 303 23.63 -6.75 -11.53
C GLY A 303 24.45 -5.59 -10.97
N LYS A 304 23.86 -4.39 -10.88
CA LYS A 304 24.53 -3.16 -10.43
C LYS A 304 24.40 -2.96 -8.91
N ASP A 305 25.49 -2.53 -8.29
CA ASP A 305 25.65 -2.40 -6.83
C ASP A 305 24.72 -1.34 -6.18
N ASP A 306 24.50 -1.50 -4.88
CA ASP A 306 23.69 -0.63 -4.00
C ASP A 306 24.09 0.85 -4.06
N GLN A 307 25.35 1.16 -4.37
CA GLN A 307 25.81 2.55 -4.54
C GLN A 307 25.10 3.25 -5.71
N GLN A 308 24.88 2.56 -6.83
CA GLN A 308 24.20 3.15 -7.99
C GLN A 308 22.71 3.39 -7.70
N LEU A 309 22.09 2.52 -6.91
CA LEU A 309 20.74 2.72 -6.41
C LEU A 309 20.66 3.95 -5.49
N SER A 310 21.60 4.08 -4.55
CA SER A 310 21.63 5.20 -3.61
C SER A 310 21.79 6.56 -4.31
N TRP A 311 22.67 6.63 -5.31
CA TRP A 311 22.86 7.81 -6.14
C TRP A 311 21.58 8.18 -6.90
N LEU A 312 20.93 7.19 -7.54
CA LEU A 312 19.71 7.43 -8.29
C LEU A 312 18.56 7.92 -7.40
N LEU A 313 18.36 7.29 -6.24
CA LEU A 313 17.34 7.70 -5.28
C LEU A 313 17.59 9.13 -4.78
N ALA A 314 18.85 9.53 -4.59
CA ALA A 314 19.21 10.91 -4.27
C ALA A 314 18.88 11.88 -5.42
N ALA A 315 19.15 11.49 -6.67
CA ALA A 315 18.83 12.30 -7.84
C ALA A 315 17.30 12.52 -8.02
N LEU A 316 16.50 11.46 -7.80
CA LEU A 316 15.04 11.54 -7.83
C LEU A 316 14.47 12.36 -6.66
N GLY A 317 15.07 12.26 -5.46
CA GLY A 317 14.62 12.96 -4.26
C GLY A 317 14.96 14.45 -4.21
N ALA A 318 16.04 14.88 -4.87
CA ALA A 318 16.45 16.29 -4.87
C ALA A 318 15.66 17.17 -5.85
N GLY A 319 14.67 16.61 -6.57
CA GLY A 319 13.97 17.31 -7.64
C GLY A 319 14.95 17.84 -8.70
N ALA A 320 16.10 17.17 -8.88
CA ALA A 320 17.13 17.64 -9.79
C ALA A 320 16.51 17.80 -11.18
N PRO A 321 16.46 19.03 -11.73
CA PRO A 321 15.97 19.20 -13.08
C PRO A 321 16.89 18.37 -13.97
N PHE A 322 16.30 17.54 -14.84
CA PHE A 322 16.97 17.04 -16.03
C PHE A 322 17.28 18.23 -16.96
N GLY A 323 18.18 19.12 -16.53
CA GLY A 323 18.52 20.38 -17.17
C GLY A 323 19.99 20.72 -16.91
N PRO A 324 20.70 21.30 -17.88
CA PRO A 324 22.15 21.39 -17.83
C PRO A 324 22.57 22.58 -16.97
N ALA A 325 23.28 22.35 -15.85
CA ALA A 325 24.05 23.40 -15.21
C ALA A 325 25.31 22.87 -14.49
N GLN A 326 26.42 23.17 -15.17
CA GLN A 326 27.76 23.55 -14.70
C GLN A 326 28.42 22.84 -13.50
N GLY A 327 29.56 22.23 -13.82
CA GLY A 327 30.66 21.99 -12.90
C GLY A 327 30.78 20.54 -12.45
N ASN A 328 31.53 19.74 -13.21
CA ASN A 328 31.95 18.36 -12.89
C ASN A 328 30.91 17.23 -12.97
N ALA A 329 29.66 17.51 -13.35
CA ALA A 329 28.63 16.49 -13.61
C ALA A 329 28.60 15.97 -15.06
N SER A 330 29.38 16.54 -15.98
CA SER A 330 29.26 16.29 -17.44
C SER A 330 29.56 14.85 -17.88
N THR A 331 30.52 14.16 -17.24
CA THR A 331 30.84 12.76 -17.56
C THR A 331 29.78 11.78 -17.04
N VAL A 332 29.08 12.15 -15.97
CA VAL A 332 28.02 11.31 -15.35
C VAL A 332 26.66 11.59 -16.00
N ILE A 333 26.41 12.83 -16.43
CA ILE A 333 25.22 13.24 -17.19
C ILE A 333 25.21 12.58 -18.58
N GLU A 334 26.34 12.46 -19.27
CA GLU A 334 26.40 11.68 -20.51
C GLU A 334 26.13 10.18 -20.27
N GLN A 335 26.61 9.61 -19.16
CA GLN A 335 26.31 8.21 -18.82
C GLN A 335 24.85 7.99 -18.41
N THR A 336 24.18 8.98 -17.79
CA THR A 336 22.79 8.85 -17.31
C THR A 336 21.74 9.30 -18.31
N LEU A 337 22.06 10.24 -19.21
CA LEU A 337 21.24 10.56 -20.39
C LEU A 337 21.37 9.50 -21.51
N SER A 338 22.41 8.66 -21.47
CA SER A 338 22.53 7.48 -22.33
C SER A 338 21.80 6.24 -21.80
N LEU A 339 21.30 6.26 -20.56
CA LEU A 339 20.43 5.22 -20.03
C LEU A 339 19.01 5.49 -20.54
N PRO A 340 18.44 4.63 -21.40
CA PRO A 340 17.08 4.82 -21.87
C PRO A 340 16.13 4.74 -20.66
N ARG A 341 15.03 5.50 -20.66
CA ARG A 341 14.05 5.37 -19.57
C ARG A 341 13.59 3.91 -19.52
N PRO A 342 13.12 3.37 -18.38
CA PRO A 342 12.70 1.96 -18.32
C PRO A 342 11.70 1.59 -19.42
N LYS A 343 10.82 2.53 -19.81
CA LYS A 343 9.89 2.40 -20.94
C LYS A 343 10.54 2.34 -22.34
N ASP A 344 11.77 2.85 -22.47
CA ASP A 344 12.57 2.88 -23.70
C ASP A 344 13.52 1.67 -23.76
N LEU A 345 13.89 1.09 -22.60
CA LEU A 345 14.67 -0.15 -22.46
C LEU A 345 13.83 -1.41 -22.64
N LEU A 346 12.57 -1.37 -22.18
CA LEU A 346 11.59 -2.43 -22.36
C LEU A 346 10.83 -2.12 -23.65
N GLY A 347 11.31 -2.61 -24.80
CA GLY A 347 10.66 -2.41 -26.09
C GLY A 347 9.14 -2.63 -26.01
N SER A 348 8.37 -1.86 -26.80
CA SER A 348 6.90 -1.70 -26.80
C SER A 348 6.05 -2.96 -27.03
N GLY A 349 6.48 -4.13 -26.56
CA GLY A 349 5.74 -5.40 -26.57
C GLY A 349 5.58 -6.07 -25.21
N MET A 350 6.05 -5.47 -24.11
CA MET A 350 6.03 -6.13 -22.78
C MET A 350 5.41 -5.26 -21.66
N PHE A 351 4.31 -4.58 -21.97
CA PHE A 351 3.31 -4.18 -20.99
C PHE A 351 1.93 -4.55 -21.52
N MET A 352 1.69 -5.86 -21.63
CA MET A 352 0.30 -6.35 -21.58
C MET A 352 -0.18 -6.08 -20.15
N THR A 353 -1.11 -5.14 -20.04
CA THR A 353 -2.01 -5.03 -18.91
C THR A 353 -2.62 -6.40 -18.65
N ALA A 354 -2.20 -7.07 -17.58
CA ALA A 354 -2.94 -8.20 -17.03
C ALA A 354 -4.24 -7.65 -16.44
N GLY A 355 -5.22 -7.40 -17.32
CA GLY A 355 -6.62 -7.35 -16.97
C GLY A 355 -7.04 -8.77 -16.63
N ILE A 356 -7.34 -9.00 -15.36
CA ILE A 356 -8.07 -10.18 -14.92
C ILE A 356 -9.53 -9.95 -15.37
N GLY A 357 -10.02 -10.79 -16.28
CA GLY A 357 -11.41 -10.82 -16.74
C GLY A 357 -11.57 -11.91 -17.79
N GLY A 358 -12.19 -13.02 -17.41
CA GLY A 358 -12.35 -14.20 -18.26
C GLY A 358 -13.46 -14.06 -19.31
N ASN A 359 -13.34 -14.83 -20.39
CA ASN A 359 -14.43 -15.54 -21.04
C ASN A 359 -13.89 -16.66 -21.95
N SER A 360 -14.60 -17.78 -21.94
CA SER A 360 -14.42 -18.99 -22.76
C SER A 360 -14.76 -18.75 -24.26
N PRO A 361 -14.46 -19.70 -25.17
CA PRO A 361 -13.85 -19.41 -26.48
C PRO A 361 -14.87 -19.22 -27.61
N SER A 362 -14.61 -18.24 -28.47
CA SER A 362 -15.20 -18.16 -29.81
C SER A 362 -14.15 -17.69 -30.81
N GLU A 363 -13.90 -18.54 -31.80
CA GLU A 363 -13.27 -18.40 -33.13
C GLU A 363 -12.17 -17.33 -33.41
N PRO A 364 -11.14 -17.69 -34.22
CA PRO A 364 -10.04 -16.78 -34.54
C PRO A 364 -10.47 -15.68 -35.52
N GLU A 365 -10.58 -14.45 -35.03
CA GLU A 365 -10.66 -13.28 -35.90
C GLU A 365 -9.35 -13.10 -36.69
N ALA A 366 -9.50 -12.83 -37.99
CA ALA A 366 -8.42 -12.55 -38.93
C ALA A 366 -7.52 -11.39 -38.45
N PRO A 367 -6.21 -11.37 -38.80
CA PRO A 367 -5.27 -10.36 -38.34
C PRO A 367 -5.71 -8.98 -38.80
N THR A 368 -6.29 -8.21 -37.88
CA THR A 368 -6.67 -6.83 -38.13
C THR A 368 -5.42 -5.97 -38.28
N ASN A 369 -5.40 -5.21 -39.37
CA ASN A 369 -4.26 -4.43 -39.82
C ASN A 369 -4.05 -3.24 -38.87
N TRP A 370 -3.31 -3.45 -37.79
CA TRP A 370 -3.06 -2.49 -36.71
C TRP A 370 -2.50 -1.14 -37.20
N LEU A 371 -1.86 -1.14 -38.37
CA LEU A 371 -1.39 0.06 -39.08
C LEU A 371 -2.52 1.04 -39.43
N ALA A 372 -3.75 0.56 -39.63
CA ALA A 372 -4.91 1.41 -39.93
C ALA A 372 -5.49 2.12 -38.69
N ARG A 373 -5.11 1.70 -37.47
CA ARG A 373 -5.54 2.35 -36.20
C ARG A 373 -4.61 3.45 -35.73
N LEU A 374 -3.42 3.58 -36.32
CA LEU A 374 -2.53 4.71 -36.08
C LEU A 374 -3.11 5.92 -36.83
N GLY A 375 -3.87 6.75 -36.12
CA GLY A 375 -4.28 8.06 -36.62
C GLY A 375 -3.06 8.91 -37.01
N TRP A 376 -3.31 10.07 -37.63
CA TRP A 376 -2.26 10.99 -38.11
C TRP A 376 -1.10 11.24 -37.11
N PRO A 377 -1.34 11.37 -35.79
CA PRO A 377 -0.26 11.50 -34.81
C PRO A 377 0.70 10.29 -34.76
N GLY A 378 0.20 9.06 -34.96
CA GLY A 378 1.00 7.84 -34.96
C GLY A 378 2.01 7.78 -36.12
N TRP A 379 1.59 8.20 -37.31
CA TRP A 379 2.46 8.26 -38.48
C TRP A 379 3.56 9.32 -38.36
N THR A 380 3.29 10.43 -37.68
CA THR A 380 4.31 11.47 -37.43
C THR A 380 5.43 10.97 -36.52
N VAL A 381 5.10 10.19 -35.48
CA VAL A 381 6.10 9.61 -34.56
C VAL A 381 6.97 8.59 -35.29
N ILE A 382 6.38 7.72 -36.12
CA ILE A 382 7.12 6.74 -36.93
C ILE A 382 8.02 7.45 -37.95
N GLY A 383 7.52 8.51 -38.59
CA GLY A 383 8.31 9.31 -39.53
C GLY A 383 9.52 9.96 -38.87
N LEU A 384 9.34 10.61 -37.71
CA LEU A 384 10.43 11.25 -36.96
C LEU A 384 11.47 10.23 -36.46
N ALA A 385 11.03 9.08 -35.97
CA ALA A 385 11.94 8.01 -35.53
C ALA A 385 12.79 7.47 -36.68
N THR A 386 12.19 7.27 -37.87
CA THR A 386 12.91 6.80 -39.06
C THR A 386 13.96 7.82 -39.52
N LEU A 387 13.62 9.11 -39.48
CA LEU A 387 14.51 10.21 -39.86
C LEU A 387 15.72 10.32 -38.91
N LEU A 388 15.49 10.13 -37.61
CA LEU A 388 16.54 10.10 -36.61
C LEU A 388 17.51 8.92 -36.81
N ILE A 389 16.99 7.73 -37.11
CA ILE A 389 17.81 6.54 -37.39
C ILE A 389 18.70 6.76 -38.62
N LEU A 390 18.14 7.32 -39.70
CA LEU A 390 18.90 7.63 -40.92
C LEU A 390 19.99 8.69 -40.67
N LEU A 391 19.69 9.71 -39.85
CA LEU A 391 20.66 10.72 -39.46
C LEU A 391 21.84 10.08 -38.70
N LEU A 392 21.57 9.25 -37.70
CA LEU A 392 22.59 8.56 -36.91
C LEU A 392 23.44 7.62 -37.78
N ALA A 393 22.81 6.86 -38.68
CA ALA A 393 23.53 6.01 -39.63
C ALA A 393 24.45 6.82 -40.55
N SER A 394 24.01 8.01 -41.00
CA SER A 394 24.82 8.90 -41.83
C SER A 394 26.05 9.44 -41.09
N LEU A 395 25.90 9.80 -39.80
CA LEU A 395 26.98 10.29 -38.95
C LEU A 395 27.99 9.18 -38.67
N GLN A 396 27.51 7.97 -38.36
CA GLN A 396 28.35 6.80 -38.13
C GLN A 396 29.16 6.42 -39.38
N MET A 397 28.54 6.50 -40.57
CA MET A 397 29.24 6.26 -41.84
C MET A 397 30.28 7.35 -42.14
N ARG A 398 30.01 8.60 -41.75
CA ARG A 398 30.96 9.72 -41.90
C ARG A 398 32.18 9.54 -40.99
N GLU A 399 31.98 9.10 -39.75
CA GLU A 399 33.09 8.75 -38.85
C GLU A 399 33.91 7.59 -39.38
N TRP A 400 33.26 6.54 -39.88
CA TRP A 400 33.95 5.37 -40.42
C TRP A 400 34.86 5.75 -41.60
N ARG A 401 34.38 6.62 -42.50
CA ARG A 401 35.21 7.18 -43.59
C ARG A 401 36.41 7.97 -43.06
N ARG A 402 36.23 8.81 -42.04
CA ARG A 402 37.35 9.55 -41.41
C ARG A 402 38.40 8.61 -40.85
N ARG A 403 38.00 7.56 -40.13
CA ARG A 403 38.91 6.55 -39.57
C ARG A 403 39.62 5.77 -40.68
N ALA A 404 38.94 5.44 -41.78
CA ALA A 404 39.54 4.77 -42.92
C ALA A 404 40.62 5.63 -43.60
N HIS A 405 40.39 6.94 -43.75
CA HIS A 405 41.40 7.86 -44.27
C HIS A 405 42.63 7.99 -43.36
N GLN A 406 42.43 8.09 -42.04
CA GLN A 406 43.53 8.14 -41.07
C GLN A 406 44.38 6.86 -41.12
N ARG A 407 43.75 5.68 -41.19
CA ARG A 407 44.47 4.41 -41.32
C ARG A 407 45.32 4.34 -42.59
N ARG A 408 44.79 4.82 -43.73
CA ARG A 408 45.55 4.88 -44.99
C ARG A 408 46.71 5.87 -44.93
N ALA A 409 46.56 7.00 -44.23
CA ALA A 409 47.64 7.96 -44.05
C ALA A 409 48.78 7.37 -43.22
N ILE A 410 48.46 6.70 -42.10
CA ILE A 410 49.45 6.03 -41.23
C ILE A 410 50.18 4.90 -41.97
N ALA A 411 49.45 4.11 -42.78
CA ALA A 411 50.06 3.03 -43.55
C ALA A 411 51.06 3.55 -44.60
N ARG A 412 50.80 4.70 -45.22
CA ARG A 412 51.72 5.32 -46.20
C ARG A 412 52.98 5.88 -45.56
N SER A 413 52.87 6.50 -44.36
CA SER A 413 54.04 7.01 -43.64
C SER A 413 54.95 5.88 -43.14
N ALA A 414 54.38 4.71 -42.82
CA ALA A 414 55.15 3.54 -42.38
C ALA A 414 55.88 2.81 -43.52
N SER A 415 55.45 2.97 -44.78
CA SER A 415 56.13 2.38 -45.95
C SER A 415 57.25 3.23 -46.55
N SER A 416 57.39 4.48 -46.10
CA SER A 416 58.40 5.43 -46.58
C SER A 416 59.60 5.62 -45.63
N SER A 417 59.58 4.90 -44.51
CA SER A 417 60.68 4.76 -43.53
C SER A 417 61.27 3.37 -43.65
#